data_AF-A0A8T3R428-F1
#
_entry.id   AF-A0A8T3R428-F1
#
_cell.length_a   1.000
_cell.length_b   1.000
_cell.length_c   1.000
_cell.angle_alpha   90.00
_cell.angle_beta   90.00
_cell.angle_gamma   90.00
#
_symmetry.space_group_name_H-M   'P 1'
#
loop_
_entity.id
_entity.type
_entity.pdbx_description
1 polymer ?
#
loop_
_entity_poly.entity_id
_entity_poly.type
_entity_poly.pdbx_seq_one_letter_code
_entity_poly.pdbx_strand_id
1 'polypeptide(L)'
;DLGPGMAAVTDSVPPAEAAVASLKAGVDMLMVIGDRERQTIVRDALMDALVSGDLPRERVMDAVRHVVEAKARAGLLGGEPEPLPGC
;
A
#
# COMPACT_ATOMS: atom_id res chain seq x y z
N ASP A 1 21.03 -6.79 -0.96
CA ASP A 1 21.20 -5.34 -0.91
C ASP A 1 20.39 -4.76 -2.06
N LEU A 2 19.12 -4.42 -1.80
CA LEU A 2 18.34 -3.59 -2.71
C LEU A 2 18.32 -2.22 -2.03
N GLY A 3 18.95 -1.23 -2.67
CA GLY A 3 19.14 0.12 -2.14
C GLY A 3 17.84 0.85 -1.77
N PRO A 4 17.93 2.09 -1.28
CA PRO A 4 16.74 2.86 -0.93
C PRO A 4 15.79 2.91 -2.14
N GLY A 5 14.48 2.88 -1.90
CA GLY A 5 13.49 3.14 -2.96
C GLY A 5 13.78 4.47 -3.69
N MET A 6 12.98 4.87 -4.69
CA MET A 6 13.29 6.08 -5.46
C MET A 6 13.62 7.29 -4.56
N ALA A 7 14.87 7.75 -4.66
CA ALA A 7 15.49 8.71 -3.74
C ALA A 7 14.67 10.01 -3.54
N ALA A 8 13.94 10.42 -4.58
CA ALA A 8 13.05 11.58 -4.53
C ALA A 8 12.01 11.53 -3.38
N VAL A 9 11.55 10.34 -3.02
CA VAL A 9 10.59 10.14 -1.91
C VAL A 9 11.32 9.86 -0.60
N THR A 10 12.39 9.07 -0.62
CA THR A 10 13.07 8.63 0.61
C THR A 10 14.00 9.66 1.23
N ASP A 11 14.49 10.64 0.46
CA ASP A 11 15.41 11.68 0.93
C ASP A 11 14.67 12.87 1.55
N SER A 12 13.35 12.98 1.34
CA SER A 12 12.55 14.15 1.72
C SER A 12 11.47 13.88 2.77
N VAL A 13 10.95 12.65 2.86
CA VAL A 13 9.84 12.31 3.78
C VAL A 13 10.01 10.87 4.33
N PRO A 14 9.80 10.63 5.64
CA PRO A 14 9.78 9.27 6.18
C PRO A 14 8.80 8.36 5.41
N PRO A 15 9.14 7.09 5.13
CA PRO A 15 8.32 6.21 4.30
C PRO A 15 6.86 6.07 4.76
N ALA A 16 6.62 6.15 6.08
CA ALA A 16 5.29 6.11 6.68
C ALA A 16 4.44 7.35 6.35
N GLU A 17 5.01 8.55 6.53
CA GLU A 17 4.34 9.82 6.23
C GLU A 17 4.08 9.97 4.73
N ALA A 18 5.06 9.58 3.90
CA ALA A 18 4.93 9.58 2.45
C ALA A 18 3.79 8.67 1.97
N ALA A 19 3.61 7.51 2.60
CA ALA A 19 2.53 6.58 2.28
C ALA A 19 1.15 7.18 2.57
N VAL A 20 0.96 7.75 3.77
CA VAL A 20 -0.30 8.41 4.16
C VAL A 20 -0.60 9.59 3.23
N ALA A 21 0.38 10.46 2.98
CA ALA A 21 0.24 11.61 2.09
C ALA A 21 -0.12 11.19 0.66
N SER A 22 0.50 10.13 0.14
CA SER A 22 0.23 9.61 -1.20
C SER A 22 -1.22 9.13 -1.36
N LEU A 23 -1.74 8.40 -0.37
CA LEU A 23 -3.13 7.96 -0.37
C LEU A 23 -4.09 9.15 -0.29
N LYS A 24 -3.82 10.13 0.58
CA LYS A 24 -4.62 11.37 0.67
C LYS A 24 -4.59 12.18 -0.64
N ALA A 25 -3.48 12.13 -1.37
CA ALA A 25 -3.32 12.75 -2.68
C ALA A 25 -4.04 12.01 -3.83
N GLY A 26 -4.66 10.85 -3.58
CA GLY A 26 -5.44 10.13 -4.59
C GLY A 26 -4.73 8.94 -5.24
N VAL A 27 -3.56 8.53 -4.74
CA VAL A 27 -2.89 7.29 -5.22
C VAL A 27 -3.63 6.06 -4.70
N ASP A 28 -3.94 5.10 -5.58
CA ASP A 28 -4.72 3.90 -5.22
C ASP A 28 -3.88 2.70 -4.80
N MET A 29 -2.58 2.70 -5.09
CA MET A 29 -1.66 1.61 -4.74
C MET A 29 -0.27 2.13 -4.42
N LEU A 30 0.30 1.64 -3.32
CA LEU A 30 1.66 1.97 -2.89
C LEU A 30 2.59 0.81 -3.19
N MET A 31 3.78 1.13 -3.70
CA MET A 31 4.87 0.18 -3.86
C MET A 31 5.90 0.42 -2.77
N VAL A 32 5.99 -0.49 -1.80
CA VAL A 32 6.97 -0.42 -0.71
C VAL A 32 8.04 -1.46 -0.95
N ILE A 33 9.18 -1.02 -1.49
CA ILE A 33 10.34 -1.87 -1.75
C ILE A 33 11.25 -1.84 -0.52
N GLY A 34 11.73 -3.00 -0.10
CA GLY A 34 12.60 -3.18 1.07
C GLY A 34 12.24 -4.42 1.86
N ASP A 35 12.81 -4.51 3.06
CA ASP A 35 12.56 -5.62 3.98
C ASP A 35 11.16 -5.60 4.60
N ARG A 36 10.85 -6.68 5.34
CA ARG A 36 9.57 -6.86 6.04
C ARG A 36 9.34 -5.80 7.11
N GLU A 37 10.40 -5.34 7.79
CA GLU A 37 10.28 -4.34 8.84
C GLU A 37 9.77 -3.01 8.26
N ARG A 38 10.37 -2.55 7.17
CA ARG A 38 9.91 -1.36 6.45
C ARG A 38 8.47 -1.47 5.98
N GLN A 39 8.09 -2.62 5.42
CA GLN A 39 6.71 -2.85 4.98
C GLN A 39 5.73 -2.83 6.16
N THR A 40 6.13 -3.37 7.31
CA THR A 40 5.33 -3.39 8.55
C THR A 40 5.12 -1.98 9.09
N ILE A 41 6.19 -1.18 9.16
CA ILE A 41 6.11 0.23 9.60
C ILE A 41 5.12 1.03 8.73
N VAL A 42 5.19 0.88 7.40
CA VAL A 42 4.27 1.58 6.50
C VAL A 42 2.84 1.11 6.69
N ARG A 43 2.61 -0.21 6.83
CA ARG A 43 1.27 -0.75 7.10
C ARG A 43 0.69 -0.19 8.38
N ASP A 44 1.46 -0.19 9.46
CA ASP A 44 0.98 0.24 10.78
C ASP A 44 0.65 1.73 10.78
N ALA A 45 1.47 2.57 10.15
CA ALA A 45 1.18 3.99 9.98
C ALA A 45 -0.14 4.25 9.20
N LEU A 46 -0.43 3.45 8.16
CA LEU A 46 -1.69 3.55 7.43
C LEU A 46 -2.89 3.13 8.29
N MET A 47 -2.73 2.10 9.12
CA MET A 47 -3.78 1.66 10.05
C MET A 47 -4.04 2.73 11.11
N ASP A 48 -2.99 3.32 11.69
CA ASP A 48 -3.11 4.39 12.68
C ASP A 48 -3.77 5.64 12.08
N ALA A 49 -3.40 6.02 10.85
CA ALA A 49 -4.03 7.12 10.12
C ALA A 49 -5.52 6.83 9.85
N LEU A 50 -5.89 5.59 9.53
CA LEU A 50 -7.28 5.19 9.32
C LEU A 50 -8.09 5.20 10.63
N VAL A 51 -7.51 4.70 11.72
CA VAL A 51 -8.16 4.66 13.05
C VAL A 51 -8.35 6.06 13.62
N SER A 52 -7.36 6.94 13.47
CA SER A 52 -7.45 8.34 13.92
C SER A 52 -8.35 9.21 13.04
N GLY A 53 -8.66 8.77 11.82
CA GLY A 53 -9.45 9.51 10.84
C GLY A 53 -8.63 10.48 9.98
N ASP A 54 -7.30 10.52 10.14
CA ASP A 54 -6.42 11.32 9.28
C ASP A 54 -6.42 10.82 7.83
N LEU A 55 -6.56 9.51 7.63
CA LEU A 55 -6.86 8.89 6.34
C LEU A 55 -8.35 8.49 6.32
N PRO A 56 -9.19 9.18 5.53
CA PRO A 56 -10.62 8.87 5.48
C PRO A 56 -10.89 7.44 4.98
N ARG A 57 -11.80 6.72 5.64
CA ARG A 57 -12.20 5.36 5.21
C ARG A 57 -12.73 5.34 3.78
N GLU A 58 -13.51 6.34 3.39
CA GLU A 58 -14.02 6.48 2.02
C GLU A 58 -12.89 6.48 0.98
N ARG A 59 -11.78 7.20 1.28
CA ARG A 59 -10.63 7.26 0.39
C ARG A 59 -9.99 5.90 0.18
N VAL A 60 -9.90 5.09 1.25
CA VAL A 60 -9.40 3.71 1.18
C VAL A 60 -10.35 2.83 0.37
N MET A 61 -11.66 2.95 0.59
CA MET A 61 -12.66 2.15 -0.15
C MET A 61 -12.65 2.48 -1.64
N ASP A 62 -12.46 3.74 -2.03
CA ASP A 62 -12.30 4.15 -3.42
C ASP A 62 -11.07 3.53 -4.08
N ALA A 63 -9.92 3.56 -3.39
CA ALA A 63 -8.70 2.91 -3.88
C ALA A 63 -8.90 1.40 -4.07
N VAL A 64 -9.51 0.73 -3.08
CA VAL A 64 -9.84 -0.70 -3.16
C VAL A 64 -10.75 -0.99 -4.34
N ARG A 65 -11.79 -0.18 -4.55
CA ARG A 65 -12.70 -0.34 -5.69
C ARG A 65 -11.95 -0.26 -7.03
N HIS A 66 -11.12 0.76 -7.23
CA HIS A 66 -10.33 0.90 -8.47
C HIS A 66 -9.40 -0.30 -8.70
N VAL A 67 -8.73 -0.78 -7.64
CA VAL A 67 -7.82 -1.94 -7.74
C VAL A 67 -8.57 -3.22 -8.03
N VAL A 68 -9.71 -3.46 -7.39
CA VAL A 68 -10.55 -4.65 -7.64
C VAL A 68 -11.12 -4.62 -9.06
N GLU A 69 -11.61 -3.47 -9.52
CA GLU A 69 -12.05 -3.29 -10.91
C GLU A 69 -10.90 -3.53 -11.90
N ALA A 70 -9.68 -3.08 -11.60
CA ALA A 70 -8.50 -3.36 -12.43
C ALA A 70 -8.17 -4.85 -12.47
N LYS A 71 -8.21 -5.54 -11.32
CA LYS A 71 -8.05 -7.00 -11.25
C LYS A 71 -9.16 -7.73 -12.02
N ALA A 72 -10.41 -7.25 -11.96
CA ALA A 72 -11.53 -7.81 -12.70
C ALA A 72 -11.29 -7.76 -14.21
N ARG A 73 -10.91 -6.58 -14.73
CA ARG A 73 -10.60 -6.37 -16.15
C ARG A 73 -9.44 -7.25 -16.61
N ALA A 74 -8.48 -7.53 -15.72
CA ALA A 74 -7.35 -8.42 -15.98
C ALA A 74 -7.68 -9.92 -15.84
N GLY A 75 -8.90 -10.28 -15.45
CA GLY A 75 -9.29 -11.69 -15.22
C GLY A 75 -8.70 -12.30 -13.95
N LEU A 76 -8.21 -11.49 -13.01
CA LEU A 76 -7.49 -11.93 -11.80
C LEU A 76 -8.40 -12.15 -10.57
N LEU A 77 -9.73 -12.06 -10.74
CA LEU A 77 -10.70 -12.28 -9.66
C LEU A 77 -11.19 -13.74 -9.55
N GLY A 78 -10.62 -14.66 -10.34
CA GLY A 78 -10.91 -16.10 -10.29
C GLY A 78 -9.69 -16.94 -9.89
N GLY A 79 -9.85 -17.79 -8.88
CA GLY A 79 -8.87 -18.78 -8.43
C GLY A 79 -8.93 -18.97 -6.90
N GLU A 80 -9.12 -20.22 -6.45
CA GLU A 80 -8.72 -20.61 -5.09
C GLU A 80 -7.23 -20.30 -4.93
N PRO A 81 -6.76 -19.76 -3.79
CA PRO A 81 -5.33 -19.66 -3.57
C PRO A 81 -4.74 -21.06 -3.66
N GLU A 82 -3.87 -21.30 -4.64
CA GLU A 82 -3.02 -22.49 -4.61
C GLU A 82 -2.28 -22.44 -3.26
N PRO A 83 -2.42 -23.47 -2.40
CA PRO A 83 -1.71 -23.47 -1.13
C PRO A 83 -0.23 -23.37 -1.45
N LEU A 84 0.42 -22.34 -0.89
CA LEU A 84 1.86 -22.15 -1.05
C LEU A 84 2.56 -23.48 -0.69
N PRO A 85 3.29 -24.11 -1.62
CA PRO A 85 4.03 -25.32 -1.29
C PRO A 85 5.10 -24.96 -0.26
N GLY A 86 4.90 -25.41 0.98
CA GLY A 86 5.87 -25.37 2.06
C GLY A 86 6.14 -23.98 2.66
N CYS A 87 5.44 -23.67 3.75
CA CYS A 87 5.97 -22.97 4.92
C CYS A 87 5.40 -23.67 6.16
#